data_AF-A0A6P6RNM2-F1
#
_entry.id   AF-A0A6P6RNM2-F1
#
_cell.length_a   1.000
_cell.length_b   1.000
_cell.length_c   1.000
_cell.angle_alpha   90.00
_cell.angle_beta   90.00
_cell.angle_gamma   90.00
#
_symmetry.space_group_name_H-M   'P 1'
#
loop_
_entity.id
_entity.type
_entity.pdbx_description
1 polymer ?
#
loop_
_entity_poly.entity_id
_entity_poly.type
_entity_poly.pdbx_seq_one_letter_code
_entity_poly.pdbx_strand_id
1 'polypeptide(L)'
;MASDALHRFVCLCRYLQDPCHVARFQQFCGVRGTFPKKQAESGETLGVNGACVGQCAAGGDSAHGLPGQRLRKSLNAVENVEEDECSVHRPSGQDTERDSKGKVKPLRRNSLTGDVGQEFIIENRFLFYLFTVGTELGNEMFFILFFPFLMWNVDPYVSRQLIVVWAWVLFLGQSTKDLVRWTRPASPPVVKVEVFYNTEYSMPSTHAMTGTAMPFSLFLLTCSRWQYPFMFGLSIALFWSVLVCISRIYMGMHSVLEVITGFLYSVLILAFLQPMLHDIDTFYLSHSYAPLVVLLVHVGFSLVAFSLDSWSTSRGDTAQALATAVGAALASRLNYQVGLQPDPPEEGLPLTLPLIDGALLSRSIMRLLVGVAVLLAVRASMKAVAIPLACRIFGVPSDDVRQARQHAHVELAYRYMVYGTVAYCCVFLVPLLFGFLGLS
;
A
#
# COMPACT_ATOMS: atom_id res chain seq x y z
N MET A 1 21.75 -12.11 33.11
CA MET A 1 20.98 -10.87 32.87
C MET A 1 20.58 -10.71 31.40
N ALA A 2 21.50 -10.80 30.43
CA ALA A 2 21.16 -10.73 29.00
C ALA A 2 20.20 -11.86 28.51
N SER A 3 20.35 -13.07 29.04
CA SER A 3 19.46 -14.22 28.71
C SER A 3 18.03 -14.05 29.20
N ASP A 4 17.83 -13.48 30.40
CA ASP A 4 16.50 -13.20 30.96
C ASP A 4 15.81 -12.05 30.19
N ALA A 5 16.56 -11.00 29.84
CA ALA A 5 16.04 -9.90 29.02
C ALA A 5 15.59 -10.39 27.63
N LEU A 6 16.41 -11.23 26.96
CA LEU A 6 16.06 -11.82 25.67
C LEU A 6 14.82 -12.72 25.79
N HIS A 7 14.74 -13.55 26.83
CA HIS A 7 13.58 -14.40 27.07
C HIS A 7 12.30 -13.59 27.26
N ARG A 8 12.33 -12.53 28.09
CA ARG A 8 11.21 -11.61 28.28
C ARG A 8 10.78 -10.92 26.98
N PHE A 9 11.74 -10.49 26.17
CA PHE A 9 11.47 -9.87 24.86
C PHE A 9 10.78 -10.85 23.90
N VAL A 10 11.26 -12.10 23.81
CA VAL A 10 10.65 -13.13 22.97
C VAL A 10 9.23 -13.46 23.45
N CYS A 11 9.01 -13.56 24.77
CA CYS A 11 7.69 -13.76 25.34
C CYS A 11 6.73 -12.60 25.00
N LEU A 12 7.21 -11.35 25.09
CA LEU A 12 6.42 -10.18 24.70
C LEU A 12 6.07 -10.21 23.21
N CYS A 13 7.00 -10.56 22.33
CA CYS A 13 6.75 -10.67 20.90
C CYS A 13 5.68 -11.74 20.61
N ARG A 14 5.79 -12.92 21.22
CA ARG A 14 4.79 -13.99 21.07
C ARG A 14 3.41 -13.57 21.56
N TYR A 15 3.35 -12.85 22.69
CA TYR A 15 2.11 -12.27 23.20
C TYR A 15 1.48 -11.28 22.21
N LEU A 16 2.25 -10.30 21.73
CA LEU A 16 1.75 -9.29 20.78
C LEU A 16 1.38 -9.86 19.40
N GLN A 17 1.90 -11.03 19.05
CA GLN A 17 1.57 -11.73 17.82
C GLN A 17 0.27 -12.55 17.92
N ASP A 18 -0.22 -12.85 19.12
CA ASP A 18 -1.35 -13.76 19.31
C ASP A 18 -2.61 -13.26 18.57
N PRO A 19 -3.14 -14.03 17.59
CA PRO A 19 -4.34 -13.67 16.84
C PRO A 19 -5.58 -13.48 17.72
N CYS A 20 -5.59 -14.01 18.95
CA CYS A 20 -6.67 -13.81 19.91
C CYS A 20 -6.82 -12.33 20.30
N HIS A 21 -5.74 -11.54 20.33
CA HIS A 21 -5.84 -10.10 20.59
C HIS A 21 -6.59 -9.38 19.48
N VAL A 22 -6.29 -9.73 18.23
CA VAL A 22 -6.97 -9.18 17.06
C VAL A 22 -8.44 -9.55 17.08
N ALA A 23 -8.77 -10.83 17.32
CA ALA A 23 -10.15 -11.31 17.38
C ALA A 23 -10.94 -10.66 18.54
N ARG A 24 -10.34 -10.49 19.73
CA ARG A 24 -10.97 -9.79 20.85
C ARG A 24 -11.22 -8.32 20.53
N PHE A 25 -10.27 -7.65 19.89
CA PHE A 25 -10.44 -6.27 19.45
C PHE A 25 -11.57 -6.13 18.42
N GLN A 26 -11.62 -7.03 17.44
CA GLN A 26 -12.71 -7.11 16.46
C GLN A 26 -14.07 -7.29 17.14
N GLN A 27 -14.18 -8.23 18.08
CA GLN A 27 -15.41 -8.46 18.85
C GLN A 27 -15.81 -7.22 19.67
N PHE A 28 -14.86 -6.56 20.33
CA PHE A 28 -15.09 -5.32 21.05
C PHE A 28 -15.62 -4.22 20.12
N CYS A 29 -15.11 -4.14 18.90
CA CYS A 29 -15.59 -3.22 17.87
C CYS A 29 -16.83 -3.72 17.11
N GLY A 30 -17.46 -4.81 17.55
CA GLY A 30 -18.72 -5.32 16.98
C GLY A 30 -18.56 -6.10 15.67
N VAL A 31 -17.42 -6.72 15.40
CA VAL A 31 -17.20 -7.61 14.24
C VAL A 31 -17.26 -9.07 14.69
N ARG A 32 -18.13 -9.87 14.07
CA ARG A 32 -18.24 -11.32 14.34
C ARG A 32 -18.15 -12.14 13.05
N GLY A 33 -17.28 -13.16 13.04
CA GLY A 33 -17.17 -14.07 11.91
C GLY A 33 -18.26 -15.14 11.91
N THR A 34 -18.73 -15.55 10.74
CA THR A 34 -19.65 -16.69 10.59
C THR A 34 -18.90 -18.00 10.40
N PHE A 35 -17.95 -18.30 11.29
CA PHE A 35 -17.16 -19.53 11.19
C PHE A 35 -18.07 -20.75 11.42
N PRO A 36 -17.98 -21.81 10.58
CA PRO A 36 -18.68 -23.05 10.86
C PRO A 36 -18.20 -23.58 12.21
N LYS A 37 -19.11 -23.76 13.16
CA LYS A 37 -18.81 -24.45 14.42
C LYS A 37 -18.36 -25.85 14.06
N LYS A 38 -17.08 -26.17 14.27
CA LYS A 38 -16.64 -27.57 14.32
C LYS A 38 -17.47 -28.22 15.42
N GLN A 39 -18.36 -29.14 15.06
CA GLN A 39 -19.00 -30.02 16.04
C GLN A 39 -17.86 -30.70 16.80
N ALA A 40 -17.88 -30.57 18.12
CA ALA A 40 -16.94 -31.23 18.99
C ALA A 40 -17.23 -32.73 18.95
N GLU A 41 -16.65 -33.43 17.98
CA GLU A 41 -16.33 -34.83 18.18
C GLU A 41 -15.12 -34.90 19.11
N SER A 42 -15.31 -35.67 20.16
CA SER A 42 -14.45 -35.83 21.31
C SER A 42 -13.02 -36.22 20.94
N GLY A 43 -12.07 -35.47 21.47
CA GLY A 43 -10.76 -35.97 21.90
C GLY A 43 -9.75 -36.25 20.80
N GLU A 44 -8.99 -35.21 20.42
CA GLU A 44 -7.55 -35.36 20.13
C GLU A 44 -6.87 -33.99 20.20
N THR A 45 -5.91 -33.86 21.12
CA THR A 45 -5.06 -32.68 21.31
C THR A 45 -4.17 -32.47 20.09
N LEU A 46 -4.58 -31.59 19.17
CA LEU A 46 -3.71 -31.07 18.11
C LEU A 46 -2.81 -29.96 18.67
N GLY A 47 -1.57 -30.35 18.98
CA GLY A 47 -0.49 -29.46 19.37
C GLY A 47 -0.12 -28.50 18.25
N VAL A 48 -0.06 -27.22 18.60
CA VAL A 48 0.59 -26.16 17.83
C VAL A 48 2.10 -26.37 17.92
N ASN A 49 2.75 -26.67 16.79
CA ASN A 49 4.07 -26.15 16.38
C ASN A 49 4.63 -26.96 15.20
N GLY A 50 4.56 -26.39 14.00
CA GLY A 50 5.44 -26.76 12.90
C GLY A 50 6.83 -26.19 13.16
N ALA A 51 7.70 -26.98 13.77
CA ALA A 51 9.14 -26.77 13.79
C ALA A 51 9.82 -28.14 13.91
N CYS A 52 10.22 -28.72 12.78
CA CYS A 52 11.05 -29.91 12.75
C CYS A 52 12.45 -29.56 13.28
N VAL A 53 12.74 -29.94 14.52
CA VAL A 53 14.11 -30.09 15.02
C VAL A 53 14.38 -31.59 15.06
N GLY A 54 15.21 -32.06 14.13
CA GLY A 54 15.78 -33.40 14.18
C GLY A 54 16.82 -33.48 15.28
N GLN A 55 16.72 -34.49 16.13
CA GLN A 55 17.83 -34.96 16.95
C GLN A 55 18.06 -36.45 16.67
N CYS A 56 19.31 -36.74 16.31
CA CYS A 56 19.83 -38.06 15.99
C CYS A 56 19.99 -38.93 17.24
N ALA A 57 19.70 -40.22 17.06
CA ALA A 57 20.30 -41.44 17.63
C ALA A 57 19.17 -42.46 17.85
N ALA A 58 19.27 -43.76 17.60
CA ALA A 58 20.21 -44.65 16.94
C ALA A 58 19.52 -46.03 17.00
N GLY A 59 19.57 -46.86 15.94
CA GLY A 59 19.27 -48.29 16.05
C GLY A 59 18.38 -48.92 14.97
N GLY A 60 19.01 -49.67 14.06
CA GLY A 60 18.52 -50.99 13.62
C GLY A 60 17.67 -51.09 12.35
N ASP A 61 18.35 -51.41 11.24
CA ASP A 61 18.02 -52.39 10.20
C ASP A 61 16.55 -52.65 9.77
N SER A 62 16.25 -52.33 8.50
CA SER A 62 15.98 -53.32 7.43
C SER A 62 15.09 -52.76 6.31
N ALA A 63 15.35 -53.25 5.10
CA ALA A 63 14.85 -52.82 3.80
C ALA A 63 13.33 -52.94 3.58
N HIS A 64 12.74 -52.05 2.76
CA HIS A 64 11.98 -52.37 1.52
C HIS A 64 11.22 -51.13 0.94
N GLY A 65 11.35 -50.93 -0.38
CA GLY A 65 10.22 -50.64 -1.29
C GLY A 65 9.54 -49.26 -1.32
N LEU A 66 9.79 -48.50 -2.40
CA LEU A 66 8.92 -47.50 -3.06
C LEU A 66 7.46 -48.01 -3.26
N PRO A 67 6.41 -47.18 -3.53
CA PRO A 67 6.45 -45.99 -4.40
C PRO A 67 5.55 -44.78 -4.03
N GLY A 68 5.81 -43.66 -4.73
CA GLY A 68 5.10 -42.39 -4.57
C GLY A 68 3.70 -42.32 -5.20
N GLN A 69 2.92 -41.34 -4.73
CA GLN A 69 1.62 -40.98 -5.30
C GLN A 69 1.55 -39.48 -5.60
N ARG A 70 1.46 -39.19 -6.90
CA ARG A 70 0.89 -37.96 -7.47
C ARG A 70 -0.55 -37.81 -7.01
N LEU A 71 -0.93 -36.67 -6.44
CA LEU A 71 -2.35 -36.30 -6.34
C LEU A 71 -2.73 -35.37 -7.51
N ARG A 72 -3.66 -35.89 -8.29
CA ARG A 72 -4.16 -35.39 -9.57
C ARG A 72 -5.21 -34.30 -9.32
N LYS A 73 -5.01 -33.12 -9.91
CA LYS A 73 -5.99 -32.03 -10.00
C LYS A 73 -7.11 -32.47 -10.96
N SER A 74 -8.36 -32.49 -10.49
CA SER A 74 -9.54 -32.70 -11.34
C SER A 74 -10.16 -31.34 -11.68
N LEU A 75 -10.10 -30.99 -12.96
CA LEU A 75 -10.85 -29.91 -13.60
C LEU A 75 -12.24 -30.43 -14.01
N ASN A 76 -13.28 -29.62 -13.80
CA ASN A 76 -14.16 -29.12 -14.86
C ASN A 76 -15.45 -28.54 -14.27
N ALA A 77 -15.66 -27.24 -14.48
CA ALA A 77 -16.95 -26.66 -14.84
C ALA A 77 -16.64 -25.35 -15.58
N VAL A 78 -16.95 -25.34 -16.87
CA VAL A 78 -16.84 -24.21 -17.79
C VAL A 78 -18.12 -23.40 -17.67
N GLU A 79 -18.01 -22.13 -17.31
CA GLU A 79 -19.02 -21.12 -17.62
C GLU A 79 -18.29 -19.81 -17.92
N ASN A 80 -18.55 -19.29 -19.13
CA ASN A 80 -18.01 -18.04 -19.64
C ASN A 80 -18.51 -16.87 -18.78
N VAL A 81 -17.60 -16.08 -18.23
CA VAL A 81 -17.94 -14.78 -17.62
C VAL A 81 -17.02 -13.73 -18.22
N GLU A 82 -17.66 -12.77 -18.86
CA GLU A 82 -17.08 -11.62 -19.55
C GLU A 82 -16.16 -10.81 -18.62
N GLU A 83 -15.13 -10.22 -19.23
CA GLU A 83 -14.15 -9.38 -18.57
C GLU A 83 -14.78 -8.07 -18.10
N ASP A 84 -14.98 -7.93 -16.79
CA ASP A 84 -15.39 -6.66 -16.20
C ASP A 84 -14.16 -5.85 -15.78
N GLU A 85 -13.86 -4.83 -16.58
CA GLU A 85 -12.82 -3.84 -16.31
C GLU A 85 -13.16 -3.05 -15.04
N CYS A 86 -12.14 -2.83 -14.20
CA CYS A 86 -12.27 -2.09 -12.95
C CYS A 86 -12.45 -0.59 -13.22
N SER A 87 -13.67 -0.23 -13.58
CA SER A 87 -14.22 1.11 -13.50
C SER A 87 -14.81 1.33 -12.10
N VAL A 88 -14.80 2.59 -11.66
CA VAL A 88 -15.26 3.01 -10.34
C VAL A 88 -16.77 2.77 -10.22
N HIS A 89 -17.17 1.61 -9.68
CA HIS A 89 -18.51 1.46 -9.16
C HIS A 89 -18.61 2.19 -7.81
N ARG A 90 -19.09 3.45 -7.86
CA ARG A 90 -20.00 3.92 -6.82
C ARG A 90 -21.19 2.94 -6.80
N PRO A 91 -21.71 2.54 -5.64
CA PRO A 91 -22.99 1.84 -5.60
C PRO A 91 -24.08 2.86 -5.94
N SER A 92 -24.36 3.04 -7.23
CA SER A 92 -25.65 3.56 -7.68
C SER A 92 -26.69 2.49 -7.38
N GLY A 93 -27.74 2.87 -6.64
CA GLY A 93 -28.62 1.96 -5.94
C GLY A 93 -29.49 1.02 -6.79
N GLN A 94 -30.10 0.10 -6.05
CA GLN A 94 -30.93 -1.07 -6.46
C GLN A 94 -30.04 -2.20 -7.01
N ASP A 95 -29.66 -3.23 -6.24
CA ASP A 95 -30.46 -4.01 -5.29
C ASP A 95 -29.70 -4.32 -3.98
N THR A 96 -30.01 -3.56 -2.93
CA THR A 96 -29.95 -4.11 -1.58
C THR A 96 -31.17 -5.01 -1.42
N GLU A 97 -31.06 -6.27 -1.85
CA GLU A 97 -31.93 -7.30 -1.30
C GLU A 97 -31.75 -7.28 0.22
N ARG A 98 -32.85 -6.89 0.85
CA ARG A 98 -32.96 -6.51 2.25
C ARG A 98 -33.00 -7.77 3.08
N ASP A 99 -31.91 -8.54 3.11
CA ASP A 99 -31.88 -9.75 3.91
C ASP A 99 -31.60 -9.42 5.38
N SER A 100 -32.50 -9.90 6.21
CA SER A 100 -32.77 -9.37 7.53
C SER A 100 -31.90 -10.05 8.58
N LYS A 101 -30.61 -9.66 8.65
CA LYS A 101 -29.71 -9.68 9.84
C LYS A 101 -28.24 -9.47 9.43
N GLY A 102 -27.77 -8.22 9.37
CA GLY A 102 -26.39 -7.80 9.65
C GLY A 102 -25.19 -8.43 8.92
N LYS A 103 -25.37 -9.37 7.98
CA LYS A 103 -24.30 -10.05 7.24
C LYS A 103 -23.72 -9.14 6.16
N VAL A 104 -22.40 -9.09 6.10
CA VAL A 104 -21.63 -8.28 5.16
C VAL A 104 -20.54 -9.16 4.54
N LYS A 105 -20.35 -9.00 3.23
CA LYS A 105 -19.27 -9.65 2.47
C LYS A 105 -17.97 -8.85 2.62
N PRO A 106 -16.79 -9.46 2.44
CA PRO A 106 -15.52 -8.75 2.47
C PRO A 106 -15.48 -7.56 1.50
N LEU A 107 -14.82 -6.48 1.93
CA LEU A 107 -14.81 -5.19 1.22
C LEU A 107 -14.15 -5.25 -0.16
N ARG A 108 -13.16 -6.14 -0.35
CA ARG A 108 -12.43 -6.29 -1.61
C ARG A 108 -12.15 -7.75 -1.91
N ARG A 109 -12.53 -8.17 -3.12
CA ARG A 109 -12.09 -9.42 -3.75
C ARG A 109 -10.67 -9.24 -4.30
N ASN A 110 -9.84 -10.28 -4.25
CA ASN A 110 -8.56 -10.23 -4.95
C ASN A 110 -8.81 -10.35 -6.46
N SER A 111 -8.52 -9.29 -7.23
CA SER A 111 -8.76 -9.25 -8.68
C SER A 111 -7.72 -10.03 -9.48
N LEU A 112 -6.57 -10.35 -8.87
CA LEU A 112 -5.49 -11.12 -9.50
C LEU A 112 -5.62 -12.62 -9.23
N THR A 113 -6.03 -13.03 -8.02
CA THR A 113 -6.21 -14.46 -7.66
C THR A 113 -7.65 -14.92 -7.69
N GLY A 114 -8.62 -14.01 -7.63
CA GLY A 114 -10.04 -14.34 -7.60
C GLY A 114 -10.59 -14.70 -6.21
N ASP A 115 -9.77 -14.65 -5.15
CA ASP A 115 -10.15 -15.08 -3.80
C ASP A 115 -11.33 -14.29 -3.23
N VAL A 116 -12.35 -15.03 -2.77
CA VAL A 116 -13.54 -14.50 -2.08
C VAL A 116 -13.38 -14.80 -0.58
N GLY A 117 -13.39 -13.75 0.25
CA GLY A 117 -13.27 -13.92 1.70
C GLY A 117 -14.56 -14.37 2.37
N GLN A 118 -14.51 -14.50 3.70
CA GLN A 118 -15.61 -15.04 4.51
C GLN A 118 -16.66 -13.96 4.82
N GLU A 119 -17.92 -14.38 4.94
CA GLU A 119 -18.99 -13.51 5.44
C GLU A 119 -18.79 -13.21 6.94
N PHE A 120 -19.20 -12.01 7.37
CA PHE A 120 -19.13 -11.58 8.76
C PHE A 120 -20.28 -10.65 9.09
N ILE A 121 -20.49 -10.40 10.38
CA ILE A 121 -21.57 -9.56 10.91
C ILE A 121 -20.95 -8.30 11.52
N ILE A 122 -21.56 -7.15 11.24
CA ILE A 122 -21.16 -5.85 11.81
C ILE A 122 -22.29 -5.34 12.73
N GLU A 123 -21.98 -5.21 14.01
CA GLU A 123 -22.85 -4.64 15.04
C GLU A 123 -22.62 -3.12 15.18
N ASN A 124 -21.36 -2.67 15.17
CA ASN A 124 -21.01 -1.24 15.28
C ASN A 124 -20.63 -0.63 13.93
N ARG A 125 -21.59 0.03 13.29
CA ARG A 125 -21.40 0.66 11.96
C ARG A 125 -20.46 1.86 11.99
N PHE A 126 -20.45 2.64 13.07
CA PHE A 126 -19.59 3.82 13.18
C PHE A 126 -18.11 3.43 13.14
N LEU A 127 -17.72 2.47 13.98
CA LEU A 127 -16.34 1.97 14.00
C LEU A 127 -15.95 1.28 12.69
N PHE A 128 -16.90 0.56 12.08
CA PHE A 128 -16.68 -0.03 10.76
C PHE A 128 -16.31 1.03 9.71
N TYR A 129 -17.10 2.10 9.57
CA TYR A 129 -16.78 3.15 8.61
C TYR A 129 -15.52 3.93 8.99
N LEU A 130 -15.31 4.20 10.28
CA LEU A 130 -14.10 4.89 10.76
C LEU A 130 -12.83 4.14 10.38
N PHE A 131 -12.76 2.83 10.66
CA PHE A 131 -11.60 2.01 10.32
C PHE A 131 -11.53 1.68 8.83
N THR A 132 -12.65 1.66 8.12
CA THR A 132 -12.63 1.57 6.65
C THR A 132 -11.98 2.81 6.05
N VAL A 133 -12.36 4.02 6.50
CA VAL A 133 -11.68 5.26 6.09
C VAL A 133 -10.21 5.22 6.49
N GLY A 134 -9.91 4.80 7.71
CA GLY A 134 -8.53 4.65 8.19
C GLY A 134 -7.66 3.75 7.29
N THR A 135 -8.18 2.62 6.82
CA THR A 135 -7.42 1.77 5.91
C THR A 135 -7.30 2.33 4.50
N GLU A 136 -8.30 3.10 4.03
CA GLU A 136 -8.24 3.72 2.71
C GLU A 136 -7.15 4.79 2.61
N LEU A 137 -6.79 5.45 3.72
CA LEU A 137 -5.64 6.36 3.80
C LEU A 137 -4.27 5.69 3.50
N GLY A 138 -4.22 4.35 3.48
CA GLY A 138 -3.03 3.59 3.09
C GLY A 138 -3.12 2.97 1.69
N ASN A 139 -4.20 3.20 0.93
CA ASN A 139 -4.43 2.58 -0.37
C ASN A 139 -4.06 3.50 -1.55
N GLU A 140 -3.86 2.89 -2.72
CA GLU A 140 -3.49 3.59 -3.97
C GLU A 140 -4.41 4.78 -4.31
N MET A 141 -5.73 4.60 -4.18
CA MET A 141 -6.70 5.64 -4.53
C MET A 141 -6.57 6.90 -3.66
N PHE A 142 -6.17 6.74 -2.40
CA PHE A 142 -5.87 7.88 -1.55
C PHE A 142 -4.67 8.67 -2.09
N PHE A 143 -3.58 7.99 -2.48
CA PHE A 143 -2.39 8.66 -3.01
C PHE A 143 -2.62 9.34 -4.36
N ILE A 144 -3.51 8.80 -5.20
CA ILE A 144 -3.97 9.45 -6.45
C ILE A 144 -4.70 10.77 -6.17
N LEU A 145 -5.29 10.97 -4.99
CA LEU A 145 -5.92 12.25 -4.61
C LEU A 145 -4.98 13.14 -3.78
N PHE A 146 -4.24 12.53 -2.86
CA PHE A 146 -3.42 13.22 -1.86
C PHE A 146 -2.22 13.96 -2.47
N PHE A 147 -1.42 13.29 -3.31
CA PHE A 147 -0.26 13.95 -3.93
C PHE A 147 -0.67 15.08 -4.86
N PRO A 148 -1.66 14.93 -5.75
CA PRO A 148 -2.11 16.05 -6.56
C PRO A 148 -2.70 17.20 -5.74
N PHE A 149 -3.44 16.89 -4.66
CA PHE A 149 -3.95 17.94 -3.78
C PHE A 149 -2.81 18.77 -3.19
N LEU A 150 -1.76 18.13 -2.67
CA LEU A 150 -0.59 18.84 -2.16
C LEU A 150 0.15 19.60 -3.25
N MET A 151 0.38 18.99 -4.41
CA MET A 151 1.11 19.57 -5.53
C MET A 151 0.41 20.80 -6.14
N TRP A 152 -0.93 20.78 -6.23
CA TRP A 152 -1.68 21.81 -6.97
C TRP A 152 -2.30 22.88 -6.08
N ASN A 153 -2.51 22.60 -4.78
CA ASN A 153 -3.25 23.50 -3.89
C ASN A 153 -2.50 23.90 -2.63
N VAL A 154 -1.46 23.16 -2.23
CA VAL A 154 -0.73 23.43 -0.98
C VAL A 154 0.67 23.91 -1.29
N ASP A 155 1.57 22.99 -1.65
CA ASP A 155 2.99 23.28 -1.77
C ASP A 155 3.70 22.22 -2.62
N PRO A 156 4.10 22.54 -3.86
CA PRO A 156 4.86 21.64 -4.73
C PRO A 156 6.13 21.10 -4.07
N TYR A 157 6.87 21.93 -3.34
CA TYR A 157 8.12 21.55 -2.65
C TYR A 157 7.89 20.42 -1.66
N VAL A 158 6.86 20.56 -0.80
CA VAL A 158 6.49 19.53 0.18
C VAL A 158 6.01 18.26 -0.51
N SER A 159 5.21 18.40 -1.58
CA SER A 159 4.71 17.25 -2.33
C SER A 159 5.82 16.43 -2.99
N ARG A 160 6.84 17.06 -3.58
CA ARG A 160 7.97 16.35 -4.20
C ARG A 160 8.74 15.50 -3.18
N GLN A 161 9.06 16.09 -2.03
CA GLN A 161 9.77 15.39 -0.96
C GLN A 161 8.94 14.28 -0.32
N LEU A 162 7.63 14.47 -0.16
CA LEU A 162 6.74 13.42 0.32
C LEU A 162 6.64 12.22 -0.63
N ILE A 163 6.68 12.44 -1.95
CA ILE A 163 6.71 11.33 -2.92
C ILE A 163 7.98 10.49 -2.73
N VAL A 164 9.13 11.13 -2.47
CA VAL A 164 10.38 10.43 -2.16
C VAL A 164 10.25 9.57 -0.90
N VAL A 165 9.74 10.15 0.20
CA VAL A 165 9.51 9.41 1.44
C VAL A 165 8.59 8.21 1.20
N TRP A 166 7.46 8.43 0.54
CA TRP A 166 6.48 7.40 0.24
C TRP A 166 7.08 6.23 -0.56
N ALA A 167 7.85 6.54 -1.60
CA ALA A 167 8.46 5.53 -2.44
C ALA A 167 9.48 4.68 -1.67
N TRP A 168 10.32 5.29 -0.85
CA TRP A 168 11.29 4.58 -0.02
C TRP A 168 10.65 3.75 1.08
N VAL A 169 9.60 4.27 1.73
CA VAL A 169 8.86 3.54 2.77
C VAL A 169 8.19 2.30 2.18
N LEU A 170 7.56 2.41 1.00
CA LEU A 170 6.98 1.26 0.31
C LEU A 170 8.06 0.29 -0.17
N PHE A 171 9.14 0.76 -0.80
CA PHE A 171 10.22 -0.11 -1.25
C PHE A 171 10.84 -0.91 -0.09
N LEU A 172 11.23 -0.24 0.99
CA LEU A 172 11.85 -0.89 2.15
C LEU A 172 10.87 -1.82 2.88
N GLY A 173 9.62 -1.38 3.08
CA GLY A 173 8.60 -2.18 3.74
C GLY A 173 8.24 -3.46 2.97
N GLN A 174 7.98 -3.33 1.68
CA GLN A 174 7.64 -4.47 0.81
C GLN A 174 8.84 -5.41 0.61
N SER A 175 10.06 -4.87 0.42
CA SER A 175 11.26 -5.72 0.34
C SER A 175 11.53 -6.46 1.65
N THR A 176 11.30 -5.82 2.81
CA THR A 176 11.44 -6.46 4.12
C THR A 176 10.43 -7.58 4.31
N LYS A 177 9.19 -7.43 3.83
CA LYS A 177 8.20 -8.51 3.83
C LYS A 177 8.70 -9.74 3.07
N ASP A 178 9.27 -9.55 1.89
CA ASP A 178 9.77 -10.64 1.04
C ASP A 178 11.03 -11.31 1.61
N LEU A 179 11.80 -10.59 2.45
CA LEU A 179 12.94 -11.13 3.19
C LEU A 179 12.52 -11.89 4.44
N VAL A 180 11.58 -11.34 5.23
CA VAL A 180 11.16 -11.90 6.52
C VAL A 180 10.16 -13.04 6.35
N ARG A 181 9.31 -12.97 5.31
CA ARG A 181 8.33 -13.99 4.92
C ARG A 181 7.37 -14.42 6.04
N TRP A 182 6.98 -13.46 6.87
CA TRP A 182 6.12 -13.73 8.02
C TRP A 182 4.67 -13.99 7.60
N THR A 183 4.05 -15.04 8.13
CA THR A 183 2.66 -15.41 7.80
C THR A 183 1.65 -14.50 8.50
N ARG A 184 0.52 -14.24 7.82
CA ARG A 184 -0.62 -13.46 8.35
C ARG A 184 -1.28 -14.11 9.57
N PRO A 185 -1.99 -13.34 10.42
CA PRO A 185 -2.76 -13.90 11.53
C PRO A 185 -3.74 -14.98 11.07
N ALA A 186 -3.83 -16.07 11.85
CA ALA A 186 -4.68 -17.20 11.54
C ALA A 186 -6.17 -16.82 11.57
N SER A 187 -6.93 -17.33 10.60
CA SER A 187 -8.38 -17.17 10.47
C SER A 187 -9.00 -18.56 10.29
N PRO A 188 -9.78 -19.09 11.26
CA PRO A 188 -10.17 -18.50 12.55
C PRO A 188 -9.00 -18.36 13.57
N PRO A 189 -9.13 -17.52 14.63
CA PRO A 189 -10.33 -16.80 15.09
C PRO A 189 -10.53 -15.40 14.47
N VAL A 190 -9.54 -14.87 13.75
CA VAL A 190 -9.59 -13.52 13.17
C VAL A 190 -10.51 -13.47 11.96
N VAL A 191 -11.32 -12.43 11.85
CA VAL A 191 -12.16 -12.17 10.67
C VAL A 191 -11.38 -11.34 9.66
N LYS A 192 -11.19 -11.83 8.45
CA LYS A 192 -10.52 -11.09 7.37
C LYS A 192 -11.53 -10.22 6.63
N VAL A 193 -11.63 -8.96 7.06
CA VAL A 193 -12.57 -7.97 6.48
C VAL A 193 -12.11 -7.54 5.08
N GLU A 194 -10.80 -7.55 4.85
CA GLU A 194 -10.15 -7.29 3.56
C GLU A 194 -9.45 -8.57 3.04
N VAL A 195 -9.52 -8.85 1.74
CA VAL A 195 -8.99 -10.11 1.14
C VAL A 195 -7.88 -9.86 0.13
N PHE A 196 -7.82 -8.65 -0.44
CA PHE A 196 -6.91 -8.30 -1.53
C PHE A 196 -5.43 -8.62 -1.22
N TYR A 197 -4.98 -8.37 0.01
CA TYR A 197 -3.58 -8.55 0.42
C TYR A 197 -3.30 -9.89 1.13
N ASN A 198 -4.18 -10.89 1.00
CA ASN A 198 -4.01 -12.18 1.70
C ASN A 198 -2.80 -12.99 1.24
N THR A 199 -2.38 -12.79 0.00
CA THR A 199 -1.21 -13.46 -0.59
C THR A 199 0.11 -12.81 -0.21
N GLU A 200 0.08 -11.66 0.48
CA GLU A 200 1.29 -10.98 0.94
C GLU A 200 1.68 -11.41 2.35
N TYR A 201 2.99 -11.40 2.60
CA TYR A 201 3.53 -11.51 3.95
C TYR A 201 3.07 -10.35 4.85
N SER A 202 3.11 -10.63 6.14
CA SER A 202 2.45 -9.81 7.15
C SER A 202 3.37 -8.77 7.80
N MET A 203 4.66 -9.08 7.96
CA MET A 203 5.60 -8.25 8.73
C MET A 203 6.64 -7.60 7.81
N PRO A 204 6.86 -6.27 7.91
CA PRO A 204 6.11 -5.28 8.67
C PRO A 204 4.78 -4.88 8.00
N SER A 205 3.88 -4.25 8.77
CA SER A 205 2.64 -3.68 8.20
C SER A 205 2.94 -2.44 7.36
N THR A 206 2.89 -2.55 6.04
CA THR A 206 3.18 -1.44 5.12
C THR A 206 2.15 -0.32 5.20
N HIS A 207 0.87 -0.62 5.44
CA HIS A 207 -0.13 0.42 5.71
C HIS A 207 0.14 1.17 7.01
N ALA A 208 0.57 0.47 8.08
CA ALA A 208 1.00 1.15 9.29
C ALA A 208 2.25 1.99 8.99
N MET A 209 3.16 1.49 8.16
CA MET A 209 4.36 2.23 7.79
C MET A 209 4.05 3.54 7.07
N THR A 210 3.27 3.49 5.98
CA THR A 210 2.84 4.68 5.25
C THR A 210 1.94 5.57 6.11
N GLY A 211 1.07 4.96 6.92
CA GLY A 211 0.20 5.65 7.87
C GLY A 211 0.96 6.42 8.96
N THR A 212 2.19 6.04 9.26
CA THR A 212 3.09 6.79 10.14
C THR A 212 3.96 7.76 9.34
N ALA A 213 4.68 7.27 8.33
CA ALA A 213 5.67 8.07 7.61
C ALA A 213 5.06 9.30 6.93
N MET A 214 3.91 9.17 6.26
CA MET A 214 3.29 10.26 5.51
C MET A 214 2.85 11.44 6.38
N PRO A 215 2.02 11.25 7.44
CA PRO A 215 1.62 12.36 8.28
C PRO A 215 2.79 12.99 9.04
N PHE A 216 3.75 12.20 9.54
CA PHE A 216 4.90 12.74 10.25
C PHE A 216 5.85 13.49 9.32
N SER A 217 6.14 12.98 8.12
CA SER A 217 6.92 13.75 7.14
C SER A 217 6.21 15.01 6.69
N LEU A 218 4.89 14.96 6.47
CA LEU A 218 4.13 16.16 6.11
C LEU A 218 4.29 17.21 7.21
N PHE A 219 4.06 16.82 8.46
CA PHE A 219 4.24 17.70 9.62
C PHE A 219 5.66 18.26 9.73
N LEU A 220 6.70 17.43 9.60
CA LEU A 220 8.10 17.85 9.70
C LEU A 220 8.53 18.77 8.55
N LEU A 221 7.97 18.59 7.36
CA LEU A 221 8.23 19.45 6.20
C LEU A 221 7.48 20.78 6.26
N THR A 222 6.34 20.84 6.95
CA THR A 222 5.51 22.05 7.01
C THR A 222 5.66 22.86 8.30
N CYS A 223 6.16 22.30 9.41
CA CYS A 223 6.13 22.97 10.73
C CYS A 223 7.02 24.21 10.84
N SER A 224 8.11 24.29 10.06
CA SER A 224 8.97 25.48 9.94
C SER A 224 8.70 26.28 8.67
N ARG A 225 7.90 25.73 7.74
CA ARG A 225 7.66 26.30 6.41
C ARG A 225 6.32 27.04 6.32
N TRP A 226 5.32 26.60 7.06
CA TRP A 226 3.98 27.19 7.12
C TRP A 226 3.65 27.68 8.53
N GLN A 227 2.96 28.81 8.61
CA GLN A 227 2.53 29.39 9.88
C GLN A 227 1.27 28.69 10.39
N TYR A 228 1.44 27.74 11.29
CA TYR A 228 0.35 27.15 12.08
C TYR A 228 0.87 26.67 13.45
N PRO A 229 -0.01 26.46 14.45
CA PRO A 229 0.43 26.00 15.78
C PRO A 229 1.05 24.60 15.73
N PHE A 230 2.27 24.45 16.26
CA PHE A 230 3.00 23.17 16.28
C PHE A 230 2.15 22.01 16.81
N MET A 231 1.46 22.22 17.95
CA MET A 231 0.62 21.20 18.58
C MET A 231 -0.55 20.75 17.70
N PHE A 232 -1.09 21.65 16.86
CA PHE A 232 -2.16 21.31 15.93
C PHE A 232 -1.66 20.35 14.85
N GLY A 233 -0.54 20.66 14.19
CA GLY A 233 0.06 19.77 13.19
C GLY A 233 0.47 18.42 13.77
N LEU A 234 1.08 18.41 14.96
CA LEU A 234 1.46 17.17 15.64
C LEU A 234 0.23 16.31 15.99
N SER A 235 -0.86 16.94 16.45
CA SER A 235 -2.10 16.24 16.77
C SER A 235 -2.73 15.58 15.54
N ILE A 236 -2.73 16.26 14.40
CA ILE A 236 -3.21 15.69 13.12
C ILE A 236 -2.34 14.49 12.73
N ALA A 237 -1.02 14.64 12.82
CA ALA A 237 -0.10 13.57 12.43
C ALA A 237 -0.27 12.32 13.31
N LEU A 238 -0.40 12.52 14.62
CA LEU A 238 -0.67 11.45 15.58
C LEU A 238 -2.03 10.80 15.32
N PHE A 239 -3.08 11.59 15.15
CA PHE A 239 -4.43 11.07 14.90
C PHE A 239 -4.47 10.22 13.63
N TRP A 240 -3.90 10.70 12.53
CA TRP A 240 -3.79 9.94 11.28
C TRP A 240 -3.04 8.63 11.53
N SER A 241 -1.83 8.69 12.12
CA SER A 241 -1.01 7.49 12.34
C SER A 241 -1.72 6.46 13.19
N VAL A 242 -2.35 6.87 14.29
CA VAL A 242 -3.11 5.99 15.18
C VAL A 242 -4.31 5.39 14.46
N LEU A 243 -5.07 6.20 13.71
CA LEU A 243 -6.24 5.75 12.96
C LEU A 243 -5.87 4.65 11.95
N VAL A 244 -4.82 4.86 11.16
CA VAL A 244 -4.35 3.85 10.18
C VAL A 244 -3.84 2.60 10.89
N CYS A 245 -2.99 2.75 11.93
CA CYS A 245 -2.45 1.61 12.66
C CYS A 245 -3.55 0.71 13.26
N ILE A 246 -4.53 1.31 13.94
CA ILE A 246 -5.64 0.57 14.55
C ILE A 246 -6.52 -0.06 13.47
N SER A 247 -6.73 0.62 12.33
CA SER A 247 -7.53 0.07 11.23
C SER A 247 -6.99 -1.27 10.71
N ARG A 248 -5.66 -1.48 10.71
CA ARG A 248 -5.05 -2.74 10.24
C ARG A 248 -5.30 -3.93 11.17
N ILE A 249 -5.40 -3.66 12.47
CA ILE A 249 -5.83 -4.64 13.47
C ILE A 249 -7.33 -4.91 13.29
N TYR A 250 -8.14 -3.86 13.10
CA TYR A 250 -9.58 -3.99 12.87
C TYR A 250 -9.91 -4.84 11.63
N MET A 251 -9.20 -4.63 10.53
CA MET A 251 -9.40 -5.37 9.28
C MET A 251 -8.98 -6.85 9.35
N GLY A 252 -8.30 -7.26 10.44
CA GLY A 252 -7.84 -8.62 10.64
C GLY A 252 -6.65 -9.01 9.75
N MET A 253 -5.97 -8.02 9.18
CA MET A 253 -4.85 -8.22 8.25
C MET A 253 -3.51 -8.32 8.97
N HIS A 254 -3.38 -7.73 10.16
CA HIS A 254 -2.12 -7.67 10.88
C HIS A 254 -2.29 -7.93 12.38
N SER A 255 -1.26 -8.51 12.99
CA SER A 255 -1.14 -8.62 14.45
C SER A 255 -0.69 -7.29 15.08
N VAL A 256 -0.79 -7.17 16.41
CA VAL A 256 -0.33 -5.95 17.12
C VAL A 256 1.17 -5.76 16.96
N LEU A 257 1.94 -6.86 17.01
CA LEU A 257 3.39 -6.85 16.80
C LEU A 257 3.78 -6.27 15.43
N GLU A 258 3.09 -6.68 14.36
CA GLU A 258 3.37 -6.22 12.99
C GLU A 258 3.11 -4.71 12.80
N VAL A 259 2.08 -4.19 13.48
CA VAL A 259 1.75 -2.76 13.47
C VAL A 259 2.79 -1.96 14.24
N ILE A 260 3.19 -2.40 15.44
CA ILE A 260 4.25 -1.75 16.22
C ILE A 260 5.57 -1.77 15.44
N THR A 261 5.90 -2.89 14.81
CA THR A 261 7.11 -3.01 13.98
C THR A 261 7.06 -2.04 12.80
N GLY A 262 5.94 -1.95 12.09
CA GLY A 262 5.78 -0.99 10.99
C GLY A 262 5.90 0.47 11.43
N PHE A 263 5.31 0.82 12.57
CA PHE A 263 5.44 2.16 13.18
C PHE A 263 6.92 2.48 13.48
N LEU A 264 7.59 1.62 14.25
CA LEU A 264 9.00 1.84 14.65
C LEU A 264 9.93 1.86 13.43
N TYR A 265 9.69 0.99 12.45
CA TYR A 265 10.50 0.95 11.24
C TYR A 265 10.34 2.23 10.42
N SER A 266 9.15 2.80 10.37
CA SER A 266 8.92 4.08 9.69
C SER A 266 9.61 5.23 10.39
N VAL A 267 9.59 5.27 11.72
CA VAL A 267 10.36 6.25 12.50
C VAL A 267 11.85 6.14 12.16
N LEU A 268 12.39 4.93 12.05
CA LEU A 268 13.79 4.70 11.65
C LEU A 268 14.07 5.20 10.23
N ILE A 269 13.20 4.87 9.27
CA ILE A 269 13.33 5.34 7.87
C ILE A 269 13.30 6.87 7.83
N LEU A 270 12.36 7.51 8.54
CA LEU A 270 12.27 8.96 8.59
C LEU A 270 13.49 9.59 9.25
N ALA A 271 14.00 9.03 10.34
CA ALA A 271 15.18 9.56 11.01
C ALA A 271 16.40 9.59 10.08
N PHE A 272 16.52 8.63 9.17
CA PHE A 272 17.58 8.59 8.17
C PHE A 272 17.28 9.47 6.95
N LEU A 273 16.06 9.41 6.42
CA LEU A 273 15.71 10.04 5.15
C LEU A 273 15.46 11.55 5.28
N GLN A 274 14.84 11.99 6.38
CA GLN A 274 14.42 13.39 6.58
C GLN A 274 15.57 14.40 6.39
N PRO A 275 16.78 14.20 6.95
CA PRO A 275 17.90 15.13 6.74
C PRO A 275 18.38 15.21 5.29
N MET A 276 18.14 14.17 4.48
CA MET A 276 18.61 14.09 3.09
C MET A 276 17.58 14.60 2.08
N LEU A 277 16.34 14.88 2.47
CA LEU A 277 15.26 15.21 1.52
C LEU A 277 15.55 16.47 0.71
N HIS A 278 16.14 17.49 1.33
CA HIS A 278 16.50 18.73 0.65
C HIS A 278 17.59 18.49 -0.41
N ASP A 279 18.62 17.70 -0.08
CA ASP A 279 19.70 17.37 -1.00
C ASP A 279 19.20 16.52 -2.17
N ILE A 280 18.30 15.56 -1.91
CA ILE A 280 17.67 14.74 -2.96
C ILE A 280 16.84 15.60 -3.91
N ASP A 281 16.00 16.49 -3.39
CA ASP A 281 15.18 17.39 -4.22
C ASP A 281 16.09 18.32 -5.05
N THR A 282 17.09 18.93 -4.41
CA THR A 282 18.09 19.78 -5.08
C THR A 282 18.81 19.02 -6.18
N PHE A 283 19.21 17.77 -5.93
CA PHE A 283 19.84 16.90 -6.93
C PHE A 283 18.93 16.69 -8.16
N TYR A 284 17.65 16.37 -7.95
CA TYR A 284 16.69 16.18 -9.03
C TYR A 284 16.53 17.42 -9.91
N LEU A 285 16.46 18.60 -9.29
CA LEU A 285 16.21 19.86 -9.99
C LEU A 285 17.47 20.40 -10.71
N SER A 286 18.63 20.37 -10.06
CA SER A 286 19.82 21.11 -10.52
C SER A 286 20.74 20.31 -11.46
N HIS A 287 20.93 19.01 -11.25
CA HIS A 287 22.01 18.26 -11.93
C HIS A 287 21.60 17.66 -13.28
N SER A 288 22.35 17.95 -14.35
CA SER A 288 22.06 17.51 -15.73
C SER A 288 21.91 15.99 -15.89
N TYR A 289 22.67 15.21 -15.14
CA TYR A 289 22.66 13.74 -15.18
C TYR A 289 21.63 13.11 -14.22
N ALA A 290 20.92 13.91 -13.40
CA ALA A 290 19.95 13.40 -12.44
C ALA A 290 18.85 12.52 -13.07
N PRO A 291 18.25 12.86 -14.24
CA PRO A 291 17.27 12.01 -14.90
C PRO A 291 17.72 10.56 -15.11
N LEU A 292 18.95 10.39 -15.61
CA LEU A 292 19.51 9.08 -15.89
C LEU A 292 19.80 8.32 -14.59
N VAL A 293 20.42 8.98 -13.61
CA VAL A 293 20.75 8.35 -12.32
C VAL A 293 19.47 7.92 -11.59
N VAL A 294 18.45 8.79 -11.52
CA VAL A 294 17.17 8.48 -10.88
C VAL A 294 16.52 7.26 -11.52
N LEU A 295 16.44 7.23 -12.86
CA LEU A 295 15.88 6.10 -13.59
C LEU A 295 16.65 4.81 -13.29
N LEU A 296 17.98 4.81 -13.45
CA LEU A 296 18.81 3.62 -13.26
C LEU A 296 18.74 3.09 -11.82
N VAL A 297 18.79 3.98 -10.82
CA VAL A 297 18.75 3.62 -9.41
C VAL A 297 17.40 2.99 -9.05
N HIS A 298 16.28 3.60 -9.44
CA HIS A 298 14.95 3.09 -9.10
C HIS A 298 14.64 1.78 -9.84
N VAL A 299 15.00 1.68 -11.12
CA VAL A 299 14.89 0.41 -11.87
C VAL A 299 15.76 -0.66 -11.23
N GLY A 300 17.00 -0.34 -10.86
CA GLY A 300 17.90 -1.25 -10.14
C GLY A 300 17.28 -1.78 -8.84
N PHE A 301 16.73 -0.89 -8.00
CA PHE A 301 16.02 -1.30 -6.78
C PHE A 301 14.79 -2.15 -7.07
N SER A 302 14.05 -1.86 -8.14
CA SER A 302 12.90 -2.67 -8.55
C SER A 302 13.34 -4.08 -8.98
N LEU A 303 14.43 -4.20 -9.73
CA LEU A 303 14.99 -5.50 -10.11
C LEU A 303 15.45 -6.30 -8.89
N VAL A 304 16.08 -5.63 -7.91
CA VAL A 304 16.43 -6.26 -6.62
C VAL A 304 15.17 -6.76 -5.92
N ALA A 305 14.14 -5.94 -5.74
CA ALA A 305 12.89 -6.35 -5.10
C ALA A 305 12.23 -7.55 -5.82
N PHE A 306 12.21 -7.53 -7.15
CA PHE A 306 11.64 -8.60 -7.97
C PHE A 306 12.46 -9.90 -7.91
N SER A 307 13.71 -9.85 -7.42
CA SER A 307 14.55 -11.03 -7.21
C SER A 307 14.34 -11.72 -5.86
N LEU A 308 13.72 -11.06 -4.87
CA LEU A 308 13.70 -11.52 -3.47
C LEU A 308 12.80 -12.73 -3.17
N ASP A 309 11.80 -13.02 -3.99
CA ASP A 309 10.87 -14.14 -3.77
C ASP A 309 10.16 -14.66 -5.05
N SER A 310 9.17 -15.54 -4.87
CA SER A 310 8.14 -15.88 -5.85
C SER A 310 7.09 -14.76 -5.98
N TRP A 311 6.24 -14.84 -7.00
CA TRP A 311 5.27 -13.79 -7.33
C TRP A 311 4.33 -13.44 -6.16
N SER A 312 4.21 -12.14 -5.85
CA SER A 312 3.31 -11.58 -4.84
C SER A 312 2.84 -10.18 -5.28
N THR A 313 1.69 -9.72 -4.75
CA THR A 313 1.16 -8.37 -5.05
C THR A 313 2.06 -7.24 -4.53
N SER A 314 2.89 -7.53 -3.53
CA SER A 314 3.90 -6.64 -2.93
C SER A 314 4.86 -6.06 -3.98
N ARG A 315 5.29 -6.88 -4.96
CA ARG A 315 6.21 -6.48 -6.04
C ARG A 315 5.61 -5.40 -6.93
N GLY A 316 4.36 -5.60 -7.32
CA GLY A 316 3.61 -4.64 -8.12
C GLY A 316 3.51 -3.29 -7.45
N ASP A 317 3.29 -3.28 -6.13
CA ASP A 317 3.24 -2.05 -5.33
C ASP A 317 4.61 -1.38 -5.23
N THR A 318 5.69 -2.15 -5.07
CA THR A 318 7.07 -1.62 -5.11
C THR A 318 7.41 -0.99 -6.45
N ALA A 319 7.16 -1.70 -7.56
CA ALA A 319 7.41 -1.17 -8.91
C ALA A 319 6.58 0.09 -9.18
N GLN A 320 5.32 0.11 -8.75
CA GLN A 320 4.46 1.29 -8.84
C GLN A 320 5.05 2.47 -8.07
N ALA A 321 5.47 2.28 -6.83
CA ALA A 321 5.98 3.36 -6.00
C ALA A 321 7.28 3.96 -6.55
N LEU A 322 8.22 3.10 -6.96
CA LEU A 322 9.48 3.52 -7.57
C LEU A 322 9.27 4.18 -8.94
N ALA A 323 8.35 3.67 -9.76
CA ALA A 323 7.96 4.29 -11.03
C ALA A 323 7.37 5.70 -10.83
N THR A 324 6.48 5.86 -9.86
CA THR A 324 5.92 7.17 -9.50
C THR A 324 7.01 8.14 -9.05
N ALA A 325 7.98 7.71 -8.24
CA ALA A 325 9.11 8.56 -7.85
C ALA A 325 9.97 9.00 -9.05
N VAL A 326 10.27 8.09 -9.98
CA VAL A 326 10.98 8.42 -11.23
C VAL A 326 10.19 9.45 -12.04
N GLY A 327 8.91 9.18 -12.31
CA GLY A 327 8.07 10.08 -13.09
C GLY A 327 7.94 11.47 -12.47
N ALA A 328 7.75 11.54 -11.14
CA ALA A 328 7.71 12.79 -10.40
C ALA A 328 9.05 13.54 -10.44
N ALA A 329 10.19 12.87 -10.26
CA ALA A 329 11.51 13.50 -10.31
C ALA A 329 11.85 14.07 -11.70
N LEU A 330 11.58 13.30 -12.76
CA LEU A 330 11.78 13.75 -14.15
C LEU A 330 10.91 14.97 -14.48
N ALA A 331 9.63 14.93 -14.10
CA ALA A 331 8.73 16.06 -14.29
C ALA A 331 9.10 17.27 -13.42
N SER A 332 9.58 17.07 -12.19
CA SER A 332 10.02 18.15 -11.31
C SER A 332 11.17 18.93 -11.94
N ARG A 333 12.14 18.22 -12.52
CA ARG A 333 13.25 18.85 -13.24
C ARG A 333 12.76 19.70 -14.40
N LEU A 334 11.87 19.15 -15.24
CA LEU A 334 11.35 19.89 -16.38
C LEU A 334 10.52 21.10 -15.94
N ASN A 335 9.67 20.93 -14.92
CA ASN A 335 8.88 21.99 -14.30
C ASN A 335 9.79 23.15 -13.83
N TYR A 336 10.89 22.82 -13.15
CA TYR A 336 11.91 23.79 -12.73
C TYR A 336 12.60 24.49 -13.90
N GLN A 337 12.99 23.75 -14.94
CA GLN A 337 13.66 24.31 -16.12
C GLN A 337 12.80 25.32 -16.88
N VAL A 338 11.49 25.09 -16.96
CA VAL A 338 10.56 26.01 -17.65
C VAL A 338 9.98 27.07 -16.71
N GLY A 339 10.25 26.98 -15.40
CA GLY A 339 9.72 27.90 -14.39
C GLY A 339 8.19 27.82 -14.22
N LEU A 340 7.59 26.63 -14.39
CA LEU A 340 6.12 26.48 -14.37
C LEU A 340 5.54 26.67 -12.97
N GLN A 341 6.17 26.12 -11.95
CA GLN A 341 5.81 26.29 -10.53
C GLN A 341 7.08 26.56 -9.71
N PRO A 342 7.58 27.81 -9.70
CA PRO A 342 8.79 28.15 -8.96
C PRO A 342 8.57 28.04 -7.46
N ASP A 343 9.57 27.53 -6.75
CA ASP A 343 9.53 27.47 -5.28
C ASP A 343 9.69 28.90 -4.69
N PRO A 344 8.97 29.23 -3.60
CA PRO A 344 9.15 30.51 -2.91
C PRO A 344 10.59 30.68 -2.39
N PRO A 345 11.16 31.90 -2.43
CA PRO A 345 12.48 32.17 -1.87
C PRO A 345 12.49 31.98 -0.34
N GLU A 346 13.64 31.63 0.23
CA GLU A 346 13.77 31.38 1.67
C GLU A 346 13.41 32.59 2.54
N GLU A 347 13.66 33.81 2.04
CA GLU A 347 13.28 35.07 2.69
C GLU A 347 11.76 35.24 2.86
N GLY A 348 10.96 34.54 2.04
CA GLY A 348 9.51 34.54 2.08
C GLY A 348 8.90 33.55 3.09
N LEU A 349 9.72 32.80 3.82
CA LEU A 349 9.27 31.83 4.81
C LEU A 349 9.23 32.45 6.22
N PRO A 350 8.30 31.99 7.09
CA PRO A 350 7.28 30.96 6.86
C PRO A 350 6.04 31.49 6.12
N LEU A 351 5.46 30.67 5.25
CA LEU A 351 4.26 30.94 4.46
C LEU A 351 3.04 31.12 5.36
N THR A 352 2.24 32.16 5.11
CA THR A 352 0.97 32.38 5.80
C THR A 352 -0.16 31.60 5.12
N LEU A 353 -1.10 31.10 5.92
CA LEU A 353 -2.31 30.49 5.37
C LEU A 353 -3.17 31.58 4.71
N PRO A 354 -3.51 31.45 3.41
CA PRO A 354 -4.37 32.41 2.75
C PRO A 354 -5.79 32.36 3.35
N LEU A 355 -6.51 33.49 3.30
CA LEU A 355 -7.94 33.52 3.61
C LEU A 355 -8.68 32.58 2.66
N ILE A 356 -9.39 31.61 3.23
CA ILE A 356 -10.21 30.67 2.45
C ILE A 356 -11.47 31.40 2.00
N ASP A 357 -11.42 32.01 0.82
CA ASP A 357 -12.58 32.58 0.15
C ASP A 357 -13.22 31.57 -0.81
N GLY A 358 -14.42 31.90 -1.31
CA GLY A 358 -15.13 31.04 -2.25
C GLY A 358 -14.39 30.85 -3.58
N ALA A 359 -13.57 31.82 -3.99
CA ALA A 359 -12.80 31.76 -5.23
C ALA A 359 -11.62 30.78 -5.13
N LEU A 360 -10.85 30.82 -4.05
CA LEU A 360 -9.77 29.88 -3.77
C LEU A 360 -10.31 28.46 -3.60
N LEU A 361 -11.41 28.30 -2.85
CA LEU A 361 -12.04 27.00 -2.65
C LEU A 361 -12.54 26.41 -3.98
N SER A 362 -13.26 27.20 -4.76
CA SER A 362 -13.76 26.75 -6.07
C SER A 362 -12.62 26.42 -7.04
N ARG A 363 -11.57 27.26 -7.12
CA ARG A 363 -10.38 26.97 -7.93
C ARG A 363 -9.70 25.68 -7.48
N SER A 364 -9.55 25.47 -6.18
CA SER A 364 -8.90 24.28 -5.62
C SER A 364 -9.69 23.00 -5.94
N ILE A 365 -11.01 23.06 -5.82
CA ILE A 365 -11.90 21.96 -6.19
C ILE A 365 -11.82 21.70 -7.70
N MET A 366 -11.83 22.75 -8.53
CA MET A 366 -11.72 22.60 -9.99
C MET A 366 -10.39 21.99 -10.41
N ARG A 367 -9.27 22.43 -9.83
CA ARG A 367 -7.95 21.81 -10.05
C ARG A 367 -7.99 20.33 -9.72
N LEU A 368 -8.55 19.97 -8.55
CA LEU A 368 -8.61 18.58 -8.13
C LEU A 368 -9.51 17.75 -9.06
N LEU A 369 -10.71 18.21 -9.40
CA LEU A 369 -11.66 17.49 -10.26
C LEU A 369 -11.11 17.30 -11.68
N VAL A 370 -10.68 18.38 -12.33
CA VAL A 370 -10.14 18.35 -13.70
C VAL A 370 -8.85 17.55 -13.74
N GLY A 371 -7.92 17.84 -12.83
CA GLY A 371 -6.62 17.19 -12.81
C GLY A 371 -6.73 15.70 -12.49
N VAL A 372 -7.51 15.29 -11.50
CA VAL A 372 -7.68 13.86 -11.18
C VAL A 372 -8.39 13.12 -12.31
N ALA A 373 -9.37 13.74 -12.98
CA ALA A 373 -10.00 13.15 -14.16
C ALA A 373 -8.97 12.88 -15.27
N VAL A 374 -8.06 13.83 -15.53
CA VAL A 374 -6.95 13.64 -16.47
C VAL A 374 -6.02 12.51 -16.01
N LEU A 375 -5.64 12.46 -14.74
CA LEU A 375 -4.76 11.41 -14.21
C LEU A 375 -5.38 10.01 -14.32
N LEU A 376 -6.69 9.88 -14.06
CA LEU A 376 -7.41 8.61 -14.21
C LEU A 376 -7.52 8.20 -15.68
N ALA A 377 -7.79 9.15 -16.59
CA ALA A 377 -7.81 8.90 -18.03
C ALA A 377 -6.44 8.47 -18.56
N VAL A 378 -5.36 9.12 -18.12
CA VAL A 378 -3.98 8.73 -18.44
C VAL A 378 -3.68 7.34 -17.90
N ARG A 379 -4.05 7.03 -16.65
CA ARG A 379 -3.84 5.71 -16.05
C ARG A 379 -4.55 4.62 -16.86
N ALA A 380 -5.81 4.82 -17.23
CA ALA A 380 -6.58 3.87 -18.03
C ALA A 380 -5.97 3.69 -19.43
N SER A 381 -5.71 4.78 -20.14
CA SER A 381 -5.14 4.78 -21.48
C SER A 381 -3.76 4.11 -21.51
N MET A 382 -2.89 4.46 -20.55
CA MET A 382 -1.57 3.87 -20.45
C MET A 382 -1.64 2.38 -20.10
N LYS A 383 -2.59 1.92 -19.28
CA LYS A 383 -2.75 0.47 -19.02
C LYS A 383 -3.15 -0.28 -20.28
N ALA A 384 -4.10 0.26 -21.04
CA ALA A 384 -4.56 -0.32 -22.31
C ALA A 384 -3.44 -0.45 -23.36
N VAL A 385 -2.46 0.45 -23.36
CA VAL A 385 -1.33 0.43 -24.29
C VAL A 385 -0.12 -0.34 -23.74
N ALA A 386 0.25 -0.10 -22.49
CA ALA A 386 1.49 -0.59 -21.89
C ALA A 386 1.47 -2.10 -21.65
N ILE A 387 0.33 -2.68 -21.29
CA ILE A 387 0.23 -4.12 -21.02
C ILE A 387 0.43 -4.92 -22.32
N PRO A 388 -0.31 -4.68 -23.43
CA PRO A 388 -0.07 -5.38 -24.69
C PRO A 388 1.34 -5.14 -25.24
N LEU A 389 1.88 -3.93 -25.10
CA LEU A 389 3.24 -3.61 -25.53
C LEU A 389 4.27 -4.44 -24.75
N ALA A 390 4.16 -4.50 -23.43
CA ALA A 390 5.05 -5.31 -22.60
C ALA A 390 4.94 -6.80 -22.96
N CYS A 391 3.73 -7.32 -23.17
CA CYS A 391 3.51 -8.70 -23.62
C CYS A 391 4.23 -8.98 -24.94
N ARG A 392 4.14 -8.07 -25.93
CA ARG A 392 4.84 -8.20 -27.21
C ARG A 392 6.37 -8.15 -27.07
N ILE A 393 6.90 -7.23 -26.27
CA ILE A 393 8.35 -7.08 -26.05
C ILE A 393 8.95 -8.35 -25.44
N PHE A 394 8.22 -9.00 -24.52
CA PHE A 394 8.72 -10.16 -23.80
C PHE A 394 8.19 -11.51 -24.33
N GLY A 395 7.42 -11.50 -25.41
CA GLY A 395 6.88 -12.72 -26.03
C GLY A 395 5.87 -13.49 -25.17
N VAL A 396 5.12 -12.79 -24.30
CA VAL A 396 4.08 -13.38 -23.44
C VAL A 396 2.71 -13.29 -24.15
N PRO A 397 1.90 -14.37 -24.17
CA PRO A 397 0.54 -14.32 -24.72
C PRO A 397 -0.33 -13.28 -24.01
N SER A 398 -1.09 -12.49 -24.77
CA SER A 398 -1.95 -11.42 -24.24
C SER A 398 -3.41 -11.83 -24.05
N ASP A 399 -3.75 -13.11 -24.29
CA ASP A 399 -5.14 -13.59 -24.28
C ASP A 399 -5.77 -13.60 -22.88
N ASP A 400 -4.95 -13.79 -21.84
CA ASP A 400 -5.35 -13.64 -20.44
C ASP A 400 -4.49 -12.56 -19.78
N VAL A 401 -5.06 -11.35 -19.71
CA VAL A 401 -4.40 -10.18 -19.10
C VAL A 401 -4.01 -10.44 -17.65
N ARG A 402 -4.77 -11.25 -16.90
CA ARG A 402 -4.46 -11.54 -15.50
C ARG A 402 -3.20 -12.38 -15.39
N GLN A 403 -3.06 -13.42 -16.21
CA GLN A 403 -1.85 -14.24 -16.25
C GLN A 403 -0.65 -13.47 -16.81
N ALA A 404 -0.85 -12.63 -17.83
CA ALA A 404 0.22 -11.80 -18.37
C ALA A 404 0.81 -10.88 -17.29
N ARG A 405 -0.04 -10.30 -16.43
CA ARG A 405 0.38 -9.45 -15.30
C ARG A 405 1.08 -10.18 -14.17
N GLN A 406 1.07 -11.52 -14.13
CA GLN A 406 1.83 -12.30 -13.17
C GLN A 406 3.30 -12.52 -13.60
N HIS A 407 3.62 -12.25 -14.87
CA HIS A 407 4.99 -12.33 -15.36
C HIS A 407 5.80 -11.11 -14.89
N ALA A 408 6.88 -11.37 -14.14
CA ALA A 408 7.70 -10.34 -13.48
C ALA A 408 8.16 -9.21 -14.41
N HIS A 409 8.62 -9.55 -15.62
CA HIS A 409 9.10 -8.57 -16.60
C HIS A 409 7.96 -7.74 -17.21
N VAL A 410 6.78 -8.35 -17.45
CA VAL A 410 5.59 -7.64 -17.93
C VAL A 410 5.12 -6.69 -16.83
N GLU A 411 5.00 -7.19 -15.60
CA GLU A 411 4.54 -6.40 -14.45
C GLU A 411 5.44 -5.19 -14.22
N LEU A 412 6.75 -5.39 -14.15
CA LEU A 412 7.70 -4.31 -13.96
C LEU A 412 7.58 -3.25 -15.07
N ALA A 413 7.59 -3.68 -16.34
CA ALA A 413 7.58 -2.77 -17.47
C ALA A 413 6.28 -1.94 -17.55
N TYR A 414 5.12 -2.58 -17.45
CA TYR A 414 3.86 -1.84 -17.53
C TYR A 414 3.67 -0.91 -16.33
N ARG A 415 4.10 -1.31 -15.12
CA ARG A 415 4.02 -0.44 -13.93
C ARG A 415 4.86 0.80 -14.11
N TYR A 416 6.08 0.68 -14.64
CA TYR A 416 6.94 1.82 -14.95
C TYR A 416 6.33 2.76 -15.98
N MET A 417 5.81 2.22 -17.08
CA MET A 417 5.15 3.04 -18.11
C MET A 417 3.90 3.75 -17.57
N VAL A 418 3.01 3.04 -16.89
CA VAL A 418 1.74 3.61 -16.41
C VAL A 418 1.98 4.63 -15.30
N TYR A 419 2.64 4.22 -14.22
CA TYR A 419 2.73 5.03 -13.00
C TYR A 419 3.79 6.12 -13.07
N GLY A 420 4.84 5.91 -13.85
CA GLY A 420 5.79 6.96 -14.21
C GLY A 420 5.11 8.06 -15.01
N THR A 421 4.32 7.71 -16.05
CA THR A 421 3.59 8.72 -16.84
C THR A 421 2.52 9.42 -16.02
N VAL A 422 1.75 8.72 -15.17
CA VAL A 422 0.76 9.38 -14.29
C VAL A 422 1.43 10.39 -13.35
N ALA A 423 2.55 10.03 -12.73
CA ALA A 423 3.29 10.96 -11.87
C ALA A 423 3.87 12.13 -12.65
N TYR A 424 4.39 11.87 -13.86
CA TYR A 424 4.88 12.91 -14.75
C TYR A 424 3.77 13.91 -15.13
N CYS A 425 2.58 13.41 -15.47
CA CYS A 425 1.42 14.24 -15.75
C CYS A 425 1.02 15.08 -14.53
N CYS A 426 1.02 14.49 -13.34
CA CYS A 426 0.66 15.16 -12.09
C CYS A 426 1.55 16.38 -11.81
N VAL A 427 2.86 16.23 -12.00
CA VAL A 427 3.86 17.25 -11.65
C VAL A 427 4.09 18.28 -12.76
N PHE A 428 3.83 17.94 -14.03
CA PHE A 428 4.14 18.83 -15.15
C PHE A 428 2.96 19.11 -16.09
N LEU A 429 2.40 18.09 -16.75
CA LEU A 429 1.41 18.31 -17.82
C LEU A 429 0.08 18.87 -17.31
N VAL A 430 -0.37 18.44 -16.13
CA VAL A 430 -1.62 18.94 -15.53
C VAL A 430 -1.47 20.39 -15.03
N PRO A 431 -0.40 20.77 -14.31
CA PRO A 431 -0.13 22.18 -14.02
C PRO A 431 -0.04 23.05 -15.28
N LEU A 432 0.56 22.55 -16.36
CA LEU A 432 0.61 23.25 -17.65
C LEU A 432 -0.81 23.43 -18.24
N LEU A 433 -1.65 22.40 -18.17
CA LEU A 433 -3.05 22.48 -18.56
C LEU A 433 -3.82 23.51 -17.72
N PHE A 434 -3.56 23.61 -16.42
CA PHE A 434 -4.18 24.63 -15.57
C PHE A 434 -3.81 26.05 -16.03
N GLY A 435 -2.58 26.27 -16.50
CA GLY A 435 -2.20 27.53 -17.14
C GLY A 435 -3.08 27.89 -18.33
N PHE A 436 -3.35 26.93 -19.22
CA PHE A 436 -4.24 27.15 -20.38
C PHE A 436 -5.70 27.35 -20.01
N LEU A 437 -6.17 26.73 -18.92
CA LEU A 437 -7.55 26.82 -18.45
C LEU A 437 -7.80 28.02 -17.51
N GLY A 438 -6.78 28.85 -17.21
CA GLY A 438 -6.91 29.93 -16.24
C GLY A 438 -7.10 29.43 -14.80
N LEU A 439 -6.66 28.21 -14.52
CA LEU A 439 -6.72 27.57 -13.21
C LEU A 439 -5.38 27.61 -12.47
N SER A 440 -4.29 28.14 -13.06
CA SER A 440 -2.94 28.22 -12.47
C SER A 440 -2.89 28.89 -11.11
#